data_AF-A0A830FXE2-F1
#
_entry.id   AF-A0A830FXE2-F1
#
_cell.length_a   1.000
_cell.length_b   1.000
_cell.length_c   1.000
_cell.angle_alpha   90.00
_cell.angle_beta   90.00
_cell.angle_gamma   90.00
#
_symmetry.space_group_name_H-M   'P 1'
#
loop_
_entity.id
_entity.type
_entity.pdbx_description
1 polymer ?
#
loop_
_entity_poly.entity_id
_entity_poly.type
_entity_poly.pdbx_seq_one_letter_code
_entity_poly.pdbx_strand_id
1 'polypeptide(L)'
;MAQRFRWTHTLADGREATVSRVAGAHEDGDDPRRRYDCRLPADVAASTPDERVRLTREGDGDRLTVVVPDGVGVARLRLATDDGRTALPLSDPTLGGHLTAALRGDDTAARALADHHGSATAAVHACAHALDTEGVVALVDALASASGAASDDLHARRYALCRAAARGTNGLAVDEPDAFETLADGLDSVEGIGDVEALDALGDLVAVHGLDDVRALGYDLVRLAHRDDGRFRAYWLAALARDSGIDAARDVAGAGGDGGDYARLKERALDADYAERGAAWRALCGPASRRSRETFRYVLANAYYWTGETSRTDARADELCYDGALAAVPADLDWIRVRARYERARAVGHRHRSATNHALAVAAFERARRIAEECPDDDVTPWDPLYSRTVVASNARSAAGDHAAAVDVIEDGLDALDDYAIPDARADEVRHHLRGQRHERLALLARREEAGAVETHLDAAREHYEAAGLERSRERVAAKRDDAANEDATDRERRATRATGGVGPAPRPPSDDTGPSLADIPDLHDFLTESDPTAVGSADPGVVDRRPRDPGPY
;
A
#
# COMPACT_ATOMS: atom_id res chain seq x y z
N MET A 1 -37.91 -5.91 16.43
CA MET A 1 -37.00 -6.70 17.29
C MET A 1 -35.65 -6.00 17.27
N ALA A 2 -35.05 -5.70 18.43
CA ALA A 2 -33.74 -5.04 18.50
C ALA A 2 -32.66 -6.01 18.01
N GLN A 3 -31.99 -5.67 16.90
CA GLN A 3 -30.83 -6.42 16.42
C GLN A 3 -29.74 -6.39 17.50
N ARG A 4 -29.41 -7.57 18.03
CA ARG A 4 -28.31 -7.75 18.98
C ARG A 4 -27.10 -8.22 18.20
N PHE A 5 -26.13 -7.33 18.01
CA PHE A 5 -24.80 -7.72 17.56
C PHE A 5 -24.03 -8.22 18.79
N ARG A 6 -23.55 -9.45 18.73
CA ARG A 6 -22.85 -10.13 19.82
C ARG A 6 -21.52 -10.64 19.30
N TRP A 7 -20.45 -10.37 20.03
CA TRP A 7 -19.11 -10.89 19.73
C TRP A 7 -18.39 -11.29 21.02
N THR A 8 -17.33 -12.07 20.88
CA THR A 8 -16.43 -12.46 21.97
C THR A 8 -15.11 -11.70 21.85
N HIS A 9 -14.46 -11.50 22.99
CA HIS A 9 -13.18 -10.82 23.06
C HIS A 9 -12.29 -11.54 24.08
N THR A 10 -11.11 -11.96 23.64
CA THR A 10 -10.15 -12.68 24.49
C THR A 10 -9.41 -11.70 25.41
N LEU A 11 -9.39 -12.01 26.70
CA LEU A 11 -8.70 -11.25 27.73
C LEU A 11 -7.22 -11.63 27.80
N ALA A 12 -6.42 -10.83 28.50
CA ALA A 12 -4.98 -11.05 28.65
C ALA A 12 -4.60 -12.41 29.30
N ASP A 13 -5.51 -13.00 30.06
CA ASP A 13 -5.36 -14.33 30.69
C ASP A 13 -5.96 -15.48 29.86
N GLY A 14 -6.40 -15.21 28.63
CA GLY A 14 -7.00 -16.19 27.72
C GLY A 14 -8.48 -16.49 27.98
N ARG A 15 -9.12 -15.90 29.01
CA ARG A 15 -10.58 -16.02 29.20
C ARG A 15 -11.34 -15.13 28.21
N GLU A 16 -12.61 -15.41 27.99
CA GLU A 16 -13.44 -14.64 27.05
C GLU A 16 -14.41 -13.68 27.76
N ALA A 17 -14.52 -12.47 27.20
CA ALA A 17 -15.61 -11.54 27.43
C ALA A 17 -16.63 -11.65 26.30
N THR A 18 -17.92 -11.77 26.61
CA THR A 18 -18.98 -11.63 25.60
C THR A 18 -19.50 -10.20 25.62
N VAL A 19 -19.54 -9.53 24.49
CA VAL A 19 -20.07 -8.17 24.35
C VAL A 19 -21.32 -8.22 23.48
N SER A 20 -22.34 -7.44 23.82
CA SER A 20 -23.59 -7.35 23.07
C SER A 20 -24.06 -5.91 22.97
N ARG A 21 -24.25 -5.39 21.74
CA ARG A 21 -24.94 -4.10 21.53
C ARG A 21 -26.43 -4.28 21.84
N VAL A 22 -26.98 -3.35 22.61
CA VAL A 22 -28.41 -3.29 22.92
C VAL A 22 -29.02 -2.14 22.12
N ALA A 23 -29.56 -2.43 20.94
CA ALA A 23 -30.27 -1.42 20.14
C ALA A 23 -31.59 -1.00 20.82
N GLY A 24 -31.94 0.28 20.73
CA GLY A 24 -33.22 0.79 21.21
C GLY A 24 -33.32 2.32 21.16
N ALA A 25 -34.45 2.86 21.61
CA ALA A 25 -34.79 4.30 21.53
C ALA A 25 -33.85 5.27 22.29
N HIS A 26 -32.81 4.76 22.94
CA HIS A 26 -31.76 5.58 23.54
C HIS A 26 -30.67 5.97 22.52
N GLU A 27 -30.64 5.31 21.36
CA GLU A 27 -29.79 5.68 20.24
C GLU A 27 -30.42 6.80 19.39
N ASP A 28 -31.72 7.09 19.58
CA ASP A 28 -32.48 8.10 18.84
C ASP A 28 -32.96 9.21 19.81
N GLY A 29 -32.50 10.46 19.65
CA GLY A 29 -32.94 11.60 20.48
C GLY A 29 -31.93 12.76 20.58
N ASP A 30 -32.20 13.73 21.45
CA ASP A 30 -31.35 14.93 21.65
C ASP A 30 -30.00 14.63 22.36
N ASP A 31 -29.88 13.46 22.98
CA ASP A 31 -28.66 12.95 23.63
C ASP A 31 -28.46 11.47 23.24
N PRO A 32 -28.06 11.20 21.98
CA PRO A 32 -27.88 9.84 21.49
C PRO A 32 -26.81 9.10 22.29
N ARG A 33 -27.10 7.86 22.65
CA ARG A 33 -26.17 7.00 23.39
C ARG A 33 -26.32 5.57 22.97
N ARG A 34 -25.20 4.85 22.95
CA ARG A 34 -25.17 3.43 22.63
C ARG A 34 -24.90 2.61 23.87
N ARG A 35 -25.73 1.60 24.09
CA ARG A 35 -25.58 0.65 25.20
C ARG A 35 -24.94 -0.65 24.74
N TYR A 36 -23.96 -1.10 25.51
CA TYR A 36 -23.34 -2.40 25.41
C TYR A 36 -23.53 -3.17 26.71
N ASP A 37 -23.90 -4.44 26.61
CA ASP A 37 -23.90 -5.37 27.73
C ASP A 37 -22.71 -6.31 27.57
N CYS A 38 -21.76 -6.24 28.49
CA CYS A 38 -20.57 -7.08 28.56
C CYS A 38 -20.78 -8.14 29.65
N ARG A 39 -20.62 -9.41 29.31
CA ARG A 39 -20.49 -10.51 30.28
C ARG A 39 -19.01 -10.77 30.47
N LEU A 40 -18.54 -10.56 31.69
CA LEU A 40 -17.15 -10.62 32.10
C LEU A 40 -17.05 -11.55 33.32
N PRO A 41 -15.93 -12.26 33.53
CA PRO A 41 -15.69 -12.92 34.82
C PRO A 41 -15.72 -11.90 35.99
N ALA A 42 -16.30 -12.29 37.14
CA ALA A 42 -16.52 -11.41 38.30
C ALA A 42 -15.27 -10.66 38.79
N ASP A 43 -14.11 -11.30 38.71
CA ASP A 43 -12.82 -10.80 39.16
C ASP A 43 -12.18 -9.77 38.22
N VAL A 44 -12.69 -9.63 36.99
CA VAL A 44 -12.17 -8.65 36.02
C VAL A 44 -12.55 -7.24 36.45
N ALA A 45 -11.57 -6.35 36.56
CA ALA A 45 -11.80 -4.94 36.81
C ALA A 45 -11.99 -4.18 35.49
N ALA A 46 -13.04 -3.35 35.41
CA ALA A 46 -13.36 -2.57 34.22
C ALA A 46 -13.22 -1.06 34.48
N SER A 47 -12.61 -0.33 33.55
CA SER A 47 -12.46 1.12 33.61
C SER A 47 -12.47 1.74 32.23
N THR A 48 -12.65 3.06 32.14
CA THR A 48 -12.59 3.83 30.90
C THR A 48 -11.82 5.11 31.17
N PRO A 49 -10.97 5.59 30.24
CA PRO A 49 -10.32 6.88 30.37
C PRO A 49 -11.26 8.05 30.06
N ASP A 50 -12.40 7.81 29.39
CA ASP A 50 -13.38 8.85 29.06
C ASP A 50 -14.48 8.89 30.14
N GLU A 51 -14.53 10.00 30.88
CA GLU A 51 -15.48 10.23 31.98
C GLU A 51 -16.94 10.31 31.50
N ARG A 52 -17.18 10.56 30.21
CA ARG A 52 -18.52 10.59 29.62
C ARG A 52 -19.10 9.19 29.46
N VAL A 53 -18.25 8.17 29.37
CA VAL A 53 -18.65 6.75 29.26
C VAL A 53 -19.06 6.23 30.63
N ARG A 54 -20.30 5.74 30.74
CA ARG A 54 -20.84 5.24 32.02
C ARG A 54 -20.71 3.73 32.10
N LEU A 55 -20.19 3.26 33.23
CA LEU A 55 -20.03 1.84 33.55
C LEU A 55 -20.94 1.48 34.73
N THR A 56 -21.82 0.50 34.55
CA THR A 56 -22.75 0.03 35.59
C THR A 56 -22.64 -1.49 35.71
N ARG A 57 -22.22 -1.99 36.88
CA ARG A 57 -22.18 -3.43 37.16
C ARG A 57 -23.50 -3.86 37.79
N GLU A 58 -24.15 -4.90 37.23
CA GLU A 58 -25.43 -5.43 37.71
C GLU A 58 -25.22 -6.75 38.48
N GLY A 59 -25.91 -6.92 39.61
CA GLY A 59 -26.06 -8.22 40.29
C GLY A 59 -24.75 -8.90 40.72
N ASP A 60 -24.62 -10.19 40.39
CA ASP A 60 -23.56 -11.11 40.85
C ASP A 60 -22.13 -10.78 40.37
N GLY A 61 -21.92 -9.63 39.72
CA GLY A 61 -20.61 -9.13 39.30
C GLY A 61 -20.24 -9.47 37.84
N ASP A 62 -20.91 -10.43 37.22
CA ASP A 62 -20.54 -10.91 35.88
C ASP A 62 -21.08 -10.06 34.72
N ARG A 63 -22.03 -9.14 34.98
CA ARG A 63 -22.65 -8.30 33.95
C ARG A 63 -22.27 -6.83 34.14
N LEU A 64 -21.66 -6.27 33.10
CA LEU A 64 -21.30 -4.86 33.01
C LEU A 64 -22.09 -4.21 31.86
N THR A 65 -22.88 -3.21 32.16
CA THR A 65 -23.47 -2.33 31.15
C THR A 65 -22.56 -1.12 30.94
N VAL A 66 -22.23 -0.88 29.67
CA VAL A 66 -21.45 0.27 29.22
C VAL A 66 -22.34 1.16 28.38
N VAL A 67 -22.38 2.46 28.68
CA VAL A 67 -23.12 3.46 27.90
C VAL A 67 -22.13 4.45 27.31
N VAL A 68 -22.04 4.45 25.99
CA VAL A 68 -21.16 5.32 25.20
C VAL A 68 -22.02 6.46 24.64
N PRO A 69 -21.80 7.72 25.08
CA PRO A 69 -22.47 8.87 24.49
C PRO A 69 -21.91 9.17 23.11
N ASP A 70 -22.68 9.91 22.32
CA ASP A 70 -22.27 10.37 21.01
C ASP A 70 -21.10 11.38 21.06
N GLY A 71 -20.32 11.43 19.98
CA GLY A 71 -19.13 12.30 19.86
C GLY A 71 -17.92 11.79 20.63
N VAL A 72 -17.88 10.50 20.95
CA VAL A 72 -16.71 9.81 21.51
C VAL A 72 -15.90 9.13 20.40
N GLY A 73 -16.54 8.79 19.27
CA GLY A 73 -16.00 7.94 18.22
C GLY A 73 -15.86 6.50 18.72
N VAL A 74 -14.73 6.20 19.39
CA VAL A 74 -14.43 4.89 19.95
C VAL A 74 -14.10 5.00 21.44
N ALA A 75 -15.01 4.54 22.29
CA ALA A 75 -14.78 4.38 23.72
C ALA A 75 -13.89 3.16 23.98
N ARG A 76 -12.82 3.33 24.77
CA ARG A 76 -11.89 2.24 25.13
C ARG A 76 -12.20 1.71 26.52
N LEU A 77 -12.93 0.61 26.61
CA LEU A 77 -13.15 -0.12 27.85
C LEU A 77 -11.90 -0.92 28.22
N ARG A 78 -11.21 -0.52 29.28
CA ARG A 78 -10.03 -1.22 29.81
C ARG A 78 -10.47 -2.31 30.78
N LEU A 79 -10.10 -3.55 30.47
CA LEU A 79 -10.35 -4.74 31.26
C LEU A 79 -9.02 -5.21 31.87
N ALA A 80 -8.97 -5.37 33.18
CA ALA A 80 -7.77 -5.82 33.89
C ALA A 80 -8.01 -7.19 34.54
N THR A 81 -7.06 -8.09 34.29
CA THR A 81 -6.91 -9.41 34.91
C THR A 81 -5.61 -9.44 35.72
N ASP A 82 -5.35 -10.51 36.45
CA ASP A 82 -4.07 -10.68 37.17
C ASP A 82 -2.87 -10.78 36.21
N ASP A 83 -3.09 -11.31 35.01
CA ASP A 83 -2.06 -11.52 33.98
C ASP A 83 -1.84 -10.29 33.07
N GLY A 84 -2.73 -9.29 33.11
CA GLY A 84 -2.53 -8.09 32.30
C GLY A 84 -3.76 -7.22 32.10
N ARG A 85 -3.71 -6.41 31.04
CA ARG A 85 -4.78 -5.48 30.67
C ARG A 85 -5.09 -5.62 29.19
N THR A 86 -6.38 -5.63 28.88
CA THR A 86 -6.90 -5.61 27.51
C THR A 86 -7.78 -4.38 27.32
N ALA A 87 -7.84 -3.83 26.10
CA ALA A 87 -8.74 -2.75 25.76
C ALA A 87 -9.78 -3.23 24.75
N LEU A 88 -11.05 -3.10 25.12
CA LEU A 88 -12.20 -3.35 24.27
C LEU A 88 -12.71 -2.03 23.68
N PRO A 89 -12.53 -1.79 22.37
CA PRO A 89 -13.10 -0.64 21.68
C PRO A 89 -14.62 -0.79 21.48
N LEU A 90 -15.36 0.28 21.75
CA LEU A 90 -16.82 0.36 21.64
C LEU A 90 -17.20 1.63 20.88
N SER A 91 -17.88 1.48 19.75
CA SER A 91 -18.29 2.62 18.91
C SER A 91 -19.41 3.44 19.56
N ASP A 92 -19.43 4.74 19.31
CA ASP A 92 -20.56 5.58 19.67
C ASP A 92 -21.75 5.40 18.68
N PRO A 93 -22.90 6.06 18.91
CA PRO A 93 -24.05 6.02 18.01
C PRO A 93 -23.72 6.47 16.58
N THR A 94 -23.10 7.64 16.40
CA THR A 94 -22.82 8.22 15.08
C THR A 94 -21.89 7.33 14.27
N LEU A 95 -20.71 6.97 14.81
CA LEU A 95 -19.74 6.13 14.13
C LEU A 95 -20.36 4.82 13.69
N GLY A 96 -21.05 4.13 14.60
CA GLY A 96 -21.61 2.84 14.25
C GLY A 96 -22.89 2.91 13.42
N GLY A 97 -23.61 4.04 13.44
CA GLY A 97 -24.71 4.33 12.52
C GLY A 97 -24.19 4.46 11.10
N HIS A 98 -23.16 5.29 10.90
CA HIS A 98 -22.49 5.43 9.62
C HIS A 98 -21.87 4.12 9.14
N LEU A 99 -21.19 3.35 10.01
CA LEU A 99 -20.67 2.03 9.66
C LEU A 99 -21.77 1.08 9.16
N THR A 100 -22.89 1.00 9.89
CA THR A 100 -24.01 0.12 9.50
C THR A 100 -24.63 0.56 8.17
N ALA A 101 -24.73 1.87 7.92
CA ALA A 101 -25.28 2.42 6.69
C ALA A 101 -24.32 2.21 5.51
N ALA A 102 -23.02 2.46 5.70
CA ALA A 102 -21.98 2.22 4.69
C ALA A 102 -21.96 0.75 4.24
N LEU A 103 -22.00 -0.20 5.18
CA LEU A 103 -22.09 -1.64 4.90
C LEU A 103 -23.41 -2.05 4.19
N ARG A 104 -24.41 -1.18 4.17
CA ARG A 104 -25.67 -1.37 3.41
C ARG A 104 -25.65 -0.66 2.05
N GLY A 105 -24.51 -0.10 1.64
CA GLY A 105 -24.34 0.61 0.38
C GLY A 105 -24.71 2.10 0.41
N ASP A 106 -24.69 2.74 1.59
CA ASP A 106 -24.85 4.20 1.69
C ASP A 106 -23.51 4.91 1.51
N ASP A 107 -23.27 5.41 0.29
CA ASP A 107 -22.04 6.16 -0.04
C ASP A 107 -21.87 7.43 0.79
N THR A 108 -22.96 8.09 1.19
CA THR A 108 -22.87 9.32 2.01
C THR A 108 -22.39 8.98 3.41
N ALA A 109 -22.85 7.86 3.97
CA ALA A 109 -22.33 7.35 5.23
C ALA A 109 -20.85 6.93 5.12
N ALA A 110 -20.46 6.27 4.02
CA ALA A 110 -19.07 5.89 3.76
C ALA A 110 -18.15 7.12 3.66
N ARG A 111 -18.54 8.17 2.93
CA ARG A 111 -17.80 9.45 2.87
C ARG A 111 -17.70 10.09 4.25
N ALA A 112 -18.80 10.14 5.00
CA ALA A 112 -18.80 10.69 6.35
C ALA A 112 -17.85 9.94 7.30
N LEU A 113 -17.69 8.62 7.15
CA LEU A 113 -16.70 7.84 7.90
C LEU A 113 -15.27 8.27 7.56
N ALA A 114 -14.94 8.30 6.27
CA ALA A 114 -13.61 8.70 5.81
C ALA A 114 -13.26 10.13 6.25
N ASP A 115 -14.18 11.07 6.06
CA ASP A 115 -14.00 12.48 6.43
C ASP A 115 -13.83 12.65 7.95
N HIS A 116 -14.62 11.91 8.74
CA HIS A 116 -14.54 11.99 10.20
C HIS A 116 -13.19 11.50 10.75
N HIS A 117 -12.58 10.50 10.09
CA HIS A 117 -11.31 9.92 10.49
C HIS A 117 -10.10 10.48 9.75
N GLY A 118 -10.30 11.39 8.80
CA GLY A 118 -9.25 12.01 7.99
C GLY A 118 -8.78 11.17 6.80
N SER A 119 -9.06 9.86 6.78
CA SER A 119 -8.83 9.00 5.61
C SER A 119 -9.66 7.72 5.65
N ALA A 120 -9.79 7.06 4.49
CA ALA A 120 -10.49 5.79 4.37
C ALA A 120 -9.79 4.68 5.16
N THR A 121 -8.46 4.61 5.10
CA THR A 121 -7.67 3.65 5.87
C THR A 121 -7.82 3.86 7.38
N ALA A 122 -7.85 5.12 7.84
CA ALA A 122 -8.09 5.44 9.24
C ALA A 122 -9.50 5.02 9.67
N ALA A 123 -10.50 5.20 8.81
CA ALA A 123 -11.87 4.73 9.05
C ALA A 123 -11.94 3.20 9.15
N VAL A 124 -11.23 2.46 8.29
CA VAL A 124 -11.10 0.99 8.39
C VAL A 124 -10.56 0.59 9.75
N HIS A 125 -9.42 1.15 10.19
CA HIS A 125 -8.86 0.85 11.50
C HIS A 125 -9.78 1.22 12.66
N ALA A 126 -10.49 2.34 12.57
CA ALA A 126 -11.42 2.78 13.60
C ALA A 126 -12.66 1.87 13.71
N CYS A 127 -13.01 1.15 12.64
CA CYS A 127 -14.17 0.26 12.58
C CYS A 127 -13.82 -1.23 12.70
N ALA A 128 -12.56 -1.62 12.45
CA ALA A 128 -12.13 -3.01 12.33
C ALA A 128 -12.50 -3.87 13.53
N HIS A 129 -12.46 -3.32 14.75
CA HIS A 129 -12.81 -4.06 15.96
C HIS A 129 -14.27 -4.52 16.03
N ALA A 130 -15.14 -3.94 15.21
CA ALA A 130 -16.56 -4.27 15.15
C ALA A 130 -16.89 -5.23 14.00
N LEU A 131 -15.89 -5.67 13.23
CA LEU A 131 -16.03 -6.40 11.98
C LEU A 131 -15.21 -7.68 12.01
N ASP A 132 -15.72 -8.71 11.36
CA ASP A 132 -14.91 -9.86 10.93
C ASP A 132 -14.21 -9.53 9.59
N THR A 133 -13.45 -10.49 9.06
CA THR A 133 -12.71 -10.32 7.80
C THR A 133 -13.64 -9.92 6.64
N GLU A 134 -14.80 -10.56 6.50
CA GLU A 134 -15.79 -10.22 5.47
C GLU A 134 -16.32 -8.80 5.65
N GLY A 135 -16.62 -8.40 6.89
CA GLY A 135 -17.07 -7.05 7.22
C GLY A 135 -16.02 -5.98 6.94
N VAL A 136 -14.73 -6.27 7.18
CA VAL A 136 -13.62 -5.37 6.83
C VAL A 136 -13.54 -5.18 5.32
N VAL A 137 -13.58 -6.27 4.55
CA VAL A 137 -13.57 -6.22 3.07
C VAL A 137 -14.76 -5.43 2.55
N ALA A 138 -15.96 -5.68 3.06
CA ALA A 138 -17.17 -4.95 2.68
C ALA A 138 -17.08 -3.45 3.01
N LEU A 139 -16.42 -3.09 4.11
CA LEU A 139 -16.18 -1.68 4.45
C LEU A 139 -15.17 -1.04 3.50
N VAL A 140 -14.08 -1.73 3.17
CA VAL A 140 -13.09 -1.25 2.19
C VAL A 140 -13.74 -1.01 0.83
N ASP A 141 -14.56 -1.95 0.36
CA ASP A 141 -15.31 -1.82 -0.90
C ASP A 141 -16.27 -0.63 -0.89
N ALA A 142 -17.05 -0.48 0.20
CA ALA A 142 -17.96 0.65 0.35
C ALA A 142 -17.23 2.00 0.38
N LEU A 143 -16.07 2.08 1.05
CA LEU A 143 -15.26 3.29 1.10
C LEU A 143 -14.64 3.63 -0.26
N ALA A 144 -14.05 2.63 -0.93
CA ALA A 144 -13.44 2.80 -2.26
C ALA A 144 -14.48 3.24 -3.30
N SER A 145 -15.65 2.62 -3.29
CA SER A 145 -16.77 2.96 -4.19
C SER A 145 -17.33 4.36 -3.95
N ALA A 146 -17.31 4.82 -2.69
CA ALA A 146 -17.91 6.10 -2.34
C ALA A 146 -17.12 7.31 -2.88
N SER A 147 -15.80 7.22 -3.03
CA SER A 147 -15.00 8.30 -3.63
C SER A 147 -13.65 7.85 -4.18
N GLY A 148 -13.20 8.47 -5.27
CA GLY A 148 -11.87 8.23 -5.83
C GLY A 148 -10.72 8.52 -4.84
N ALA A 149 -10.87 9.51 -3.97
CA ALA A 149 -9.87 9.81 -2.93
C ALA A 149 -9.74 8.67 -1.90
N ALA A 150 -10.86 8.07 -1.49
CA ALA A 150 -10.85 6.89 -0.62
C ALA A 150 -10.27 5.66 -1.34
N SER A 151 -10.60 5.48 -2.61
CA SER A 151 -10.03 4.44 -3.47
C SER A 151 -8.50 4.55 -3.55
N ASP A 152 -7.99 5.74 -3.84
CA ASP A 152 -6.56 6.03 -3.93
C ASP A 152 -5.85 5.83 -2.55
N ASP A 153 -6.49 6.26 -1.45
CA ASP A 153 -5.98 6.08 -0.08
C ASP A 153 -5.85 4.60 0.33
N LEU A 154 -6.84 3.78 -0.06
CA LEU A 154 -6.87 2.34 0.20
C LEU A 154 -5.91 1.58 -0.73
N HIS A 155 -5.87 1.93 -2.01
CA HIS A 155 -4.89 1.41 -2.96
C HIS A 155 -3.46 1.62 -2.43
N ALA A 156 -3.14 2.82 -1.98
CA ALA A 156 -1.86 3.20 -1.37
C ALA A 156 -1.46 2.33 -0.16
N ARG A 157 -2.43 1.78 0.57
CA ARG A 157 -2.21 1.12 1.88
C ARG A 157 -2.66 -0.34 1.94
N ARG A 158 -3.07 -0.95 0.83
CA ARG A 158 -3.58 -2.33 0.77
C ARG A 158 -2.67 -3.37 1.45
N TYR A 159 -1.37 -3.36 1.16
CA TYR A 159 -0.42 -4.24 1.85
C TYR A 159 -0.16 -3.85 3.32
N ALA A 160 -0.25 -2.55 3.64
CA ALA A 160 -0.15 -2.09 5.03
C ALA A 160 -1.35 -2.52 5.88
N LEU A 161 -2.55 -2.60 5.29
CA LEU A 161 -3.74 -3.17 5.92
C LEU A 161 -3.53 -4.66 6.24
N CYS A 162 -3.01 -5.45 5.29
CA CYS A 162 -2.68 -6.86 5.53
C CYS A 162 -1.65 -7.04 6.65
N ARG A 163 -0.57 -6.23 6.65
CA ARG A 163 0.41 -6.25 7.75
C ARG A 163 -0.19 -5.87 9.10
N ALA A 164 -1.05 -4.85 9.13
CA ALA A 164 -1.71 -4.42 10.35
C ALA A 164 -2.63 -5.51 10.90
N ALA A 165 -3.36 -6.19 10.02
CA ALA A 165 -4.20 -7.35 10.35
C ALA A 165 -3.37 -8.49 10.94
N ALA A 166 -2.26 -8.85 10.29
CA ALA A 166 -1.36 -9.90 10.75
C ALA A 166 -0.82 -9.67 12.17
N ARG A 167 -0.68 -8.41 12.57
CA ARG A 167 -0.13 -8.01 13.88
C ARG A 167 -1.19 -7.61 14.90
N GLY A 168 -2.48 -7.74 14.58
CA GLY A 168 -3.56 -7.35 15.48
C GLY A 168 -3.60 -5.85 15.80
N THR A 169 -3.11 -5.00 14.90
CA THR A 169 -2.98 -3.56 15.16
C THR A 169 -4.34 -2.87 15.09
N ASN A 170 -4.68 -2.06 16.10
CA ASN A 170 -5.93 -1.29 16.18
C ASN A 170 -7.21 -2.13 16.08
N GLY A 171 -7.17 -3.40 16.49
CA GLY A 171 -8.35 -4.28 16.46
C GLY A 171 -8.65 -4.91 15.10
N LEU A 172 -7.87 -4.58 14.06
CA LEU A 172 -7.80 -5.39 12.85
C LEU A 172 -6.85 -6.55 13.15
N ALA A 173 -7.40 -7.75 13.35
CA ALA A 173 -6.62 -8.92 13.73
C ALA A 173 -7.07 -10.15 12.94
N VAL A 174 -6.09 -10.82 12.35
CA VAL A 174 -6.23 -12.21 11.87
C VAL A 174 -5.18 -13.03 12.60
N ASP A 175 -5.60 -14.16 13.15
CA ASP A 175 -4.80 -15.02 14.04
C ASP A 175 -4.46 -16.38 13.43
N GLU A 176 -5.01 -16.69 12.26
CA GLU A 176 -4.81 -17.94 11.55
C GLU A 176 -4.53 -17.72 10.04
N PRO A 177 -3.87 -18.67 9.36
CA PRO A 177 -3.52 -18.55 7.94
C PRO A 177 -4.74 -18.33 7.05
N ASP A 178 -5.80 -19.13 7.24
CA ASP A 178 -7.02 -19.08 6.42
C ASP A 178 -7.71 -17.71 6.52
N ALA A 179 -7.71 -17.10 7.71
CA ALA A 179 -8.28 -15.76 7.92
C ALA A 179 -7.45 -14.66 7.23
N PHE A 180 -6.12 -14.80 7.22
CA PHE A 180 -5.23 -13.88 6.50
C PHE A 180 -5.41 -14.01 4.98
N GLU A 181 -5.50 -15.24 4.44
CA GLU A 181 -5.73 -15.46 3.01
C GLU A 181 -7.11 -14.94 2.59
N THR A 182 -8.14 -15.20 3.40
CA THR A 182 -9.50 -14.65 3.15
C THR A 182 -9.50 -13.13 3.10
N LEU A 183 -8.70 -12.47 3.96
CA LEU A 183 -8.55 -11.01 3.92
C LEU A 183 -7.88 -10.55 2.63
N ALA A 184 -6.76 -11.17 2.26
CA ALA A 184 -6.01 -10.82 1.06
C ALA A 184 -6.86 -11.00 -0.21
N ASP A 185 -7.49 -12.17 -0.37
CA ASP A 185 -8.38 -12.48 -1.50
C ASP A 185 -9.60 -11.54 -1.54
N GLY A 186 -10.15 -11.21 -0.37
CA GLY A 186 -11.25 -10.25 -0.27
C GLY A 186 -10.84 -8.85 -0.73
N LEU A 187 -9.65 -8.38 -0.33
CA LEU A 187 -9.11 -7.09 -0.78
C LEU A 187 -8.81 -7.09 -2.28
N ASP A 188 -8.26 -8.18 -2.82
CA ASP A 188 -8.01 -8.36 -4.27
C ASP A 188 -9.29 -8.23 -5.10
N SER A 189 -10.43 -8.68 -4.54
CA SER A 189 -11.73 -8.57 -5.20
C SER A 189 -12.30 -7.15 -5.29
N VAL A 190 -11.71 -6.18 -4.58
CA VAL A 190 -12.17 -4.78 -4.58
C VAL A 190 -11.53 -4.02 -5.75
N GLU A 191 -12.29 -3.85 -6.84
CA GLU A 191 -11.81 -3.24 -8.09
C GLU A 191 -11.12 -1.88 -7.89
N GLY A 192 -11.60 -1.06 -6.95
CA GLY A 192 -11.09 0.27 -6.69
C GLY A 192 -9.69 0.33 -6.05
N ILE A 193 -9.22 -0.74 -5.40
CA ILE A 193 -7.95 -0.71 -4.64
C ILE A 193 -6.80 -1.47 -5.32
N GLY A 194 -7.08 -2.15 -6.43
CA GLY A 194 -6.10 -2.92 -7.20
C GLY A 194 -5.61 -4.20 -6.51
N ASP A 195 -4.76 -4.94 -7.24
CA ASP A 195 -4.43 -6.33 -6.91
C ASP A 195 -3.68 -6.49 -5.57
N VAL A 196 -4.05 -7.55 -4.83
CA VAL A 196 -3.48 -7.95 -3.55
C VAL A 196 -3.24 -9.46 -3.53
N GLU A 197 -1.98 -9.88 -3.72
CA GLU A 197 -1.63 -11.29 -3.57
C GLU A 197 -1.24 -11.62 -2.13
N ALA A 198 -1.77 -12.72 -1.58
CA ALA A 198 -1.44 -13.18 -0.22
C ALA A 198 0.07 -13.43 -0.02
N LEU A 199 0.75 -13.99 -1.02
CA LEU A 199 2.20 -14.22 -0.96
C LEU A 199 3.00 -12.93 -0.89
N ASP A 200 2.58 -11.89 -1.62
CA ASP A 200 3.24 -10.59 -1.61
C ASP A 200 2.94 -9.80 -0.34
N ALA A 201 1.74 -9.96 0.23
CA ALA A 201 1.41 -9.45 1.55
C ALA A 201 2.24 -10.11 2.67
N LEU A 202 2.49 -11.42 2.58
CA LEU A 202 3.41 -12.13 3.48
C LEU A 202 4.87 -11.69 3.24
N GLY A 203 5.29 -11.51 1.98
CA GLY A 203 6.61 -10.99 1.63
C GLY A 203 6.84 -9.58 2.18
N ASP A 204 5.83 -8.73 2.12
CA ASP A 204 5.80 -7.39 2.69
C ASP A 204 5.87 -7.42 4.22
N LEU A 205 5.15 -8.34 4.88
CA LEU A 205 5.26 -8.59 6.31
C LEU A 205 6.71 -8.98 6.70
N VAL A 206 7.33 -9.90 5.95
CA VAL A 206 8.73 -10.31 6.18
C VAL A 206 9.70 -9.16 5.93
N ALA A 207 9.49 -8.36 4.90
CA ALA A 207 10.36 -7.25 4.56
C ALA A 207 10.46 -6.23 5.71
N VAL A 208 9.33 -5.96 6.39
CA VAL A 208 9.22 -4.95 7.46
C VAL A 208 9.45 -5.53 8.86
N HIS A 209 8.93 -6.72 9.16
CA HIS A 209 8.91 -7.24 10.54
C HIS A 209 9.61 -8.59 10.70
N GLY A 210 10.01 -9.24 9.59
CA GLY A 210 10.74 -10.49 9.61
C GLY A 210 9.84 -11.73 9.63
N LEU A 211 10.47 -12.89 9.80
CA LEU A 211 9.81 -14.20 9.63
C LEU A 211 8.96 -14.62 10.84
N ASP A 212 9.19 -14.02 12.01
CA ASP A 212 8.53 -14.44 13.25
C ASP A 212 7.04 -14.10 13.24
N ASP A 213 6.64 -12.97 12.64
CA ASP A 213 5.21 -12.64 12.48
C ASP A 213 4.50 -13.60 11.51
N VAL A 214 5.18 -14.07 10.45
CA VAL A 214 4.61 -15.11 9.57
C VAL A 214 4.40 -16.43 10.32
N ARG A 215 5.35 -16.80 11.20
CA ARG A 215 5.20 -17.98 12.08
C ARG A 215 4.11 -17.80 13.11
N ALA A 216 3.97 -16.60 13.67
CA ALA A 216 2.96 -16.27 14.67
C ALA A 216 1.54 -16.41 14.10
N LEU A 217 1.34 -16.13 12.81
CA LEU A 217 0.11 -16.42 12.08
C LEU A 217 -0.17 -17.92 11.87
N GLY A 218 0.76 -18.81 12.22
CA GLY A 218 0.59 -20.26 12.08
C GLY A 218 1.06 -20.85 10.75
N TYR A 219 1.73 -20.07 9.88
CA TYR A 219 2.28 -20.61 8.64
C TYR A 219 3.49 -21.53 8.88
N ASP A 220 3.47 -22.69 8.23
CA ASP A 220 4.66 -23.51 8.03
C ASP A 220 5.48 -22.94 6.87
N LEU A 221 6.62 -22.30 7.19
CA LEU A 221 7.49 -21.67 6.20
C LEU A 221 8.00 -22.65 5.13
N VAL A 222 8.17 -23.94 5.46
CA VAL A 222 8.60 -24.95 4.49
C VAL A 222 7.48 -25.22 3.49
N ARG A 223 6.25 -25.41 3.98
CA ARG A 223 5.09 -25.57 3.08
C ARG A 223 4.90 -24.35 2.20
N LEU A 224 5.00 -23.15 2.79
CA LEU A 224 4.83 -21.89 2.06
C LEU A 224 5.92 -21.69 1.00
N ALA A 225 7.15 -22.13 1.27
CA ALA A 225 8.26 -22.09 0.30
C ALA A 225 8.06 -23.00 -0.94
N HIS A 226 7.22 -24.04 -0.83
CA HIS A 226 6.88 -24.94 -1.93
C HIS A 226 5.53 -24.63 -2.59
N ARG A 227 4.80 -23.63 -2.09
CA ARG A 227 3.51 -23.20 -2.66
C ARG A 227 3.73 -22.49 -3.99
N ASP A 228 2.79 -22.71 -4.92
CA ASP A 228 2.75 -22.09 -6.24
C ASP A 228 4.09 -22.22 -7.00
N ASP A 229 4.67 -21.09 -7.43
CA ASP A 229 5.95 -21.04 -8.15
C ASP A 229 7.16 -20.91 -7.21
N GLY A 230 6.95 -21.06 -5.89
CA GLY A 230 7.96 -20.92 -4.86
C GLY A 230 8.41 -19.49 -4.59
N ARG A 231 7.64 -18.45 -4.96
CA ARG A 231 7.99 -17.03 -4.73
C ARG A 231 8.34 -16.74 -3.27
N PHE A 232 7.54 -17.24 -2.33
CA PHE A 232 7.81 -17.03 -0.90
C PHE A 232 9.15 -17.61 -0.45
N ARG A 233 9.65 -18.65 -1.12
CA ARG A 233 11.01 -19.17 -0.84
C ARG A 233 12.08 -18.11 -1.08
N ALA A 234 11.93 -17.26 -2.11
CA ALA A 234 12.85 -16.16 -2.32
C ALA A 234 12.76 -15.15 -1.18
N TYR A 235 11.57 -14.77 -0.73
CA TYR A 235 11.39 -13.85 0.41
C TYR A 235 12.02 -14.42 1.69
N TRP A 236 11.78 -15.70 1.98
CA TRP A 236 12.34 -16.38 3.14
C TRP A 236 13.88 -16.40 3.08
N LEU A 237 14.44 -16.85 1.96
CA LEU A 237 15.89 -16.90 1.81
C LEU A 237 16.49 -15.50 1.85
N ALA A 238 15.85 -14.49 1.25
CA ALA A 238 16.33 -13.11 1.22
C ALA A 238 16.40 -12.51 2.64
N ALA A 239 15.36 -12.74 3.45
CA ALA A 239 15.36 -12.34 4.86
C ALA A 239 16.51 -13.00 5.63
N LEU A 240 16.75 -14.30 5.43
CA LEU A 240 17.89 -15.00 6.04
C LEU A 240 19.23 -14.45 5.56
N ALA A 241 19.38 -14.19 4.26
CA ALA A 241 20.61 -13.63 3.70
C ALA A 241 20.93 -12.24 4.26
N ARG A 242 19.89 -11.39 4.43
CA ARG A 242 19.98 -10.04 4.99
C ARG A 242 20.30 -10.07 6.49
N ASP A 243 19.58 -10.87 7.25
CA ASP A 243 19.56 -10.77 8.72
C ASP A 243 20.54 -11.75 9.40
N SER A 244 20.83 -12.89 8.76
CA SER A 244 21.68 -13.98 9.29
C SER A 244 22.84 -14.40 8.36
N GLY A 245 22.92 -13.81 7.17
CA GLY A 245 23.97 -14.07 6.19
C GLY A 245 23.71 -15.25 5.25
N ILE A 246 24.54 -15.35 4.21
CA ILE A 246 24.39 -16.32 3.11
C ILE A 246 24.43 -17.78 3.57
N ASP A 247 25.21 -18.10 4.61
CA ASP A 247 25.33 -19.48 5.09
C ASP A 247 24.01 -19.95 5.74
N ALA A 248 23.27 -19.08 6.43
CA ALA A 248 21.95 -19.41 6.96
C ALA A 248 20.92 -19.67 5.84
N ALA A 249 20.91 -18.83 4.80
CA ALA A 249 20.08 -19.07 3.62
C ALA A 249 20.45 -20.38 2.92
N ARG A 250 21.75 -20.73 2.90
CA ARG A 250 22.26 -21.96 2.31
C ARG A 250 21.78 -23.21 3.04
N ASP A 251 21.86 -23.21 4.37
CA ASP A 251 21.44 -24.33 5.20
C ASP A 251 19.95 -24.63 5.00
N VAL A 252 19.12 -23.58 4.99
CA VAL A 252 17.68 -23.69 4.72
C VAL A 252 17.40 -24.17 3.31
N ALA A 253 18.09 -23.62 2.30
CA ALA A 253 17.92 -24.05 0.91
C ALA A 253 18.28 -25.55 0.74
N GLY A 254 19.29 -26.05 1.45
CA GLY A 254 19.74 -27.45 1.40
C GLY A 254 18.84 -28.43 2.14
N ALA A 255 18.14 -27.98 3.19
CA ALA A 255 17.21 -28.80 3.95
C ALA A 255 15.92 -29.16 3.15
N GLY A 256 15.55 -28.34 2.16
CA GLY A 256 14.33 -28.51 1.35
C GLY A 256 14.30 -29.70 0.38
N GLY A 257 15.36 -30.51 0.32
CA GLY A 257 15.31 -31.81 -0.36
C GLY A 257 15.20 -31.79 -1.89
N ASP A 258 15.29 -30.63 -2.56
CA ASP A 258 15.14 -30.53 -4.02
C ASP A 258 16.19 -31.37 -4.77
N GLY A 259 15.80 -32.58 -5.15
CA GLY A 259 16.58 -33.46 -6.00
C GLY A 259 16.53 -32.96 -7.43
N GLY A 260 17.62 -32.37 -7.92
CA GLY A 260 17.70 -31.88 -9.28
C GLY A 260 19.14 -31.86 -9.77
N ASP A 261 19.33 -32.22 -11.05
CA ASP A 261 20.61 -32.03 -11.70
C ASP A 261 20.86 -30.53 -11.91
N TYR A 262 21.84 -30.01 -11.15
CA TYR A 262 22.25 -28.61 -11.19
C TYR A 262 22.55 -28.13 -12.61
N ALA A 263 23.23 -28.94 -13.43
CA ALA A 263 23.64 -28.50 -14.77
C ALA A 263 22.42 -28.24 -15.67
N ARG A 264 21.51 -29.22 -15.73
CA ARG A 264 20.26 -29.12 -16.49
C ARG A 264 19.36 -27.98 -16.01
N LEU A 265 19.26 -27.77 -14.69
CA LEU A 265 18.46 -26.68 -14.14
C LEU A 265 19.08 -25.31 -14.42
N LYS A 266 20.41 -25.21 -14.47
CA LYS A 266 21.12 -23.97 -14.80
C LYS A 266 20.86 -23.59 -16.26
N GLU A 267 20.98 -24.56 -17.17
CA GLU A 267 20.65 -24.37 -18.59
C GLU A 267 19.20 -23.88 -18.74
N ARG A 268 18.23 -24.56 -18.12
CA ARG A 268 16.83 -24.11 -18.11
C ARG A 268 16.63 -22.69 -17.58
N ALA A 269 17.35 -22.27 -16.53
CA ALA A 269 17.21 -20.95 -15.95
C ALA A 269 17.83 -19.84 -16.83
N LEU A 270 18.88 -20.16 -17.58
CA LEU A 270 19.47 -19.25 -18.57
C LEU A 270 18.54 -19.07 -19.78
N ASP A 271 17.92 -20.16 -20.23
CA ASP A 271 17.03 -20.18 -21.40
C ASP A 271 15.58 -19.78 -21.08
N ALA A 272 15.23 -19.61 -19.79
CA ALA A 272 13.87 -19.28 -19.38
C ALA A 272 13.41 -17.93 -19.95
N ASP A 273 12.16 -17.90 -20.42
CA ASP A 273 11.49 -16.66 -20.81
C ASP A 273 11.41 -15.69 -19.64
N TYR A 274 11.26 -14.39 -19.94
CA TYR A 274 11.31 -13.31 -18.93
C TYR A 274 10.38 -13.60 -17.72
N ALA A 275 9.12 -13.97 -17.98
CA ALA A 275 8.13 -14.24 -16.93
C ALA A 275 8.43 -15.49 -16.08
N GLU A 276 9.12 -16.49 -16.63
CA GLU A 276 9.42 -17.75 -15.93
C GLU A 276 10.77 -17.72 -15.22
N ARG A 277 11.59 -16.72 -15.51
CA ARG A 277 12.99 -16.67 -15.10
C ARG A 277 13.17 -16.66 -13.58
N GLY A 278 12.33 -15.91 -12.86
CA GLY A 278 12.32 -15.92 -11.40
C GLY A 278 12.13 -17.33 -10.83
N ALA A 279 11.09 -18.04 -11.29
CA ALA A 279 10.80 -19.41 -10.87
C ALA A 279 11.92 -20.39 -11.25
N ALA A 280 12.48 -20.26 -12.45
CA ALA A 280 13.55 -21.12 -12.93
C ALA A 280 14.82 -21.01 -12.06
N TRP A 281 15.20 -19.79 -11.65
CA TRP A 281 16.35 -19.57 -10.75
C TRP A 281 16.07 -20.01 -9.31
N ARG A 282 14.86 -19.81 -8.78
CA ARG A 282 14.50 -20.29 -7.43
C ARG A 282 14.63 -21.81 -7.31
N ALA A 283 14.26 -22.55 -8.36
CA ALA A 283 14.41 -24.01 -8.40
C ALA A 283 15.86 -24.50 -8.28
N LEU A 284 16.86 -23.65 -8.57
CA LEU A 284 18.28 -23.97 -8.44
C LEU A 284 18.82 -23.84 -7.01
N CYS A 285 18.14 -23.10 -6.11
CA CYS A 285 18.66 -22.80 -4.78
C CYS A 285 18.98 -24.07 -3.97
N GLY A 286 18.09 -25.07 -4.02
CA GLY A 286 18.28 -26.36 -3.35
C GLY A 286 19.50 -27.13 -3.87
N PRO A 287 19.59 -27.44 -5.18
CA PRO A 287 20.78 -28.07 -5.77
C PRO A 287 22.08 -27.27 -5.58
N ALA A 288 22.03 -25.94 -5.68
CA ALA A 288 23.19 -25.07 -5.55
C ALA A 288 23.75 -25.03 -4.12
N SER A 289 22.92 -25.24 -3.10
CA SER A 289 23.36 -25.30 -1.68
C SER A 289 24.42 -26.38 -1.44
N ARG A 290 24.48 -27.43 -2.28
CA ARG A 290 25.44 -28.53 -2.22
C ARG A 290 26.72 -28.29 -3.03
N ARG A 291 26.85 -27.13 -3.68
CA ARG A 291 27.99 -26.74 -4.51
C ARG A 291 28.96 -25.84 -3.74
N SER A 292 29.85 -25.12 -4.42
CA SER A 292 30.70 -24.13 -3.74
C SER A 292 29.85 -22.98 -3.19
N ARG A 293 30.37 -22.25 -2.19
CA ARG A 293 29.70 -21.05 -1.65
C ARG A 293 29.46 -20.00 -2.74
N GLU A 294 30.39 -19.84 -3.65
CA GLU A 294 30.31 -18.91 -4.78
C GLU A 294 29.21 -19.32 -5.78
N THR A 295 29.12 -20.61 -6.11
CA THR A 295 28.03 -21.13 -6.96
C THR A 295 26.67 -20.88 -6.31
N PHE A 296 26.56 -21.10 -5.00
CA PHE A 296 25.31 -20.82 -4.28
C PHE A 296 24.96 -19.33 -4.31
N ARG A 297 25.94 -18.44 -4.03
CA ARG A 297 25.77 -16.98 -4.12
C ARG A 297 25.31 -16.51 -5.49
N TYR A 298 25.92 -17.03 -6.56
CA TYR A 298 25.54 -16.72 -7.94
C TYR A 298 24.08 -17.08 -8.23
N VAL A 299 23.66 -18.29 -7.85
CA VAL A 299 22.26 -18.74 -8.04
C VAL A 299 21.31 -17.89 -7.21
N LEU A 300 21.67 -17.62 -5.96
CA LEU A 300 20.84 -16.90 -5.02
C LEU A 300 20.62 -15.44 -5.47
N ALA A 301 21.68 -14.77 -5.95
CA ALA A 301 21.59 -13.42 -6.51
C ALA A 301 20.65 -13.34 -7.72
N ASN A 302 20.72 -14.31 -8.64
CA ASN A 302 19.81 -14.38 -9.78
C ASN A 302 18.38 -14.72 -9.35
N ALA A 303 18.20 -15.65 -8.42
CA ALA A 303 16.87 -16.02 -7.91
C ALA A 303 16.15 -14.82 -7.30
N TYR A 304 16.86 -14.00 -6.52
CA TYR A 304 16.29 -12.80 -5.95
C TYR A 304 16.02 -11.70 -6.98
N TYR A 305 17.02 -11.35 -7.80
CA TYR A 305 16.88 -10.30 -8.80
C TYR A 305 15.72 -10.58 -9.74
N TRP A 306 15.66 -11.79 -10.32
CA TRP A 306 14.60 -12.15 -11.24
C TRP A 306 13.25 -12.32 -10.56
N THR A 307 13.20 -12.71 -9.28
CA THR A 307 11.91 -12.74 -8.56
C THR A 307 11.34 -11.33 -8.48
N GLY A 308 12.08 -10.35 -7.94
CA GLY A 308 11.61 -8.97 -7.83
C GLY A 308 11.35 -8.29 -9.17
N GLU A 309 12.13 -8.63 -10.20
CA GLU A 309 11.98 -8.06 -11.55
C GLU A 309 10.74 -8.59 -12.28
N THR A 310 10.26 -9.79 -11.93
CA THR A 310 9.05 -10.39 -12.52
C THR A 310 7.76 -10.10 -11.74
N SER A 311 7.81 -9.97 -10.41
CA SER A 311 6.63 -9.73 -9.57
C SER A 311 6.09 -8.31 -9.70
N ARG A 312 6.98 -7.30 -9.66
CA ARG A 312 6.68 -5.87 -9.84
C ARG A 312 5.40 -5.41 -9.13
N THR A 313 5.38 -5.65 -7.83
CA THR A 313 4.27 -5.24 -6.96
C THR A 313 4.62 -3.96 -6.22
N ASP A 314 3.60 -3.26 -5.70
CA ASP A 314 3.81 -2.14 -4.77
C ASP A 314 4.18 -2.62 -3.36
N ALA A 315 4.31 -3.94 -3.15
CA ALA A 315 4.71 -4.55 -1.89
C ALA A 315 6.22 -4.38 -1.67
N ARG A 316 6.65 -4.27 -0.41
CA ARG A 316 8.09 -4.22 -0.06
C ARG A 316 8.81 -5.57 -0.30
N ALA A 317 8.08 -6.60 -0.74
CA ALA A 317 8.63 -7.90 -1.09
C ALA A 317 9.69 -7.81 -2.22
N ASP A 318 9.48 -6.93 -3.20
CA ASP A 318 10.43 -6.69 -4.28
C ASP A 318 11.71 -6.04 -3.75
N GLU A 319 11.57 -5.05 -2.85
CA GLU A 319 12.72 -4.43 -2.18
C GLU A 319 13.54 -5.46 -1.39
N LEU A 320 12.87 -6.36 -0.66
CA LEU A 320 13.51 -7.46 0.07
C LEU A 320 14.29 -8.38 -0.88
N CYS A 321 13.72 -8.71 -2.04
CA CYS A 321 14.42 -9.47 -3.08
C CYS A 321 15.68 -8.73 -3.54
N TYR A 322 15.60 -7.46 -3.92
CA TYR A 322 16.79 -6.72 -4.36
C TYR A 322 17.85 -6.57 -3.25
N ASP A 323 17.44 -6.37 -1.99
CA ASP A 323 18.34 -6.38 -0.84
C ASP A 323 19.04 -7.74 -0.67
N GLY A 324 18.29 -8.84 -0.82
CA GLY A 324 18.84 -10.19 -0.87
C GLY A 324 19.84 -10.37 -2.01
N ALA A 325 19.53 -9.85 -3.22
CA ALA A 325 20.42 -9.93 -4.38
C ALA A 325 21.75 -9.23 -4.13
N LEU A 326 21.70 -8.05 -3.51
CA LEU A 326 22.89 -7.27 -3.14
C LEU A 326 23.72 -7.95 -2.04
N ALA A 327 23.07 -8.62 -1.08
CA ALA A 327 23.77 -9.41 -0.07
C ALA A 327 24.43 -10.66 -0.67
N ALA A 328 23.81 -11.27 -1.67
CA ALA A 328 24.28 -12.51 -2.30
C ALA A 328 25.36 -12.28 -3.36
N VAL A 329 25.32 -11.16 -4.09
CA VAL A 329 26.16 -10.88 -5.27
C VAL A 329 27.66 -11.13 -4.98
N PRO A 330 28.33 -12.03 -5.71
CA PRO A 330 29.78 -12.17 -5.64
C PRO A 330 30.50 -11.01 -6.36
N ALA A 331 31.82 -10.92 -6.20
CA ALA A 331 32.59 -9.77 -6.68
C ALA A 331 32.67 -9.67 -8.21
N ASP A 332 32.50 -10.80 -8.90
CA ASP A 332 32.55 -10.98 -10.35
C ASP A 332 31.20 -10.80 -11.05
N LEU A 333 30.10 -10.69 -10.29
CA LEU A 333 28.75 -10.52 -10.81
C LEU A 333 28.30 -9.06 -10.72
N ASP A 334 29.16 -8.15 -11.21
CA ASP A 334 28.99 -6.70 -11.08
C ASP A 334 27.70 -6.20 -11.74
N TRP A 335 27.27 -6.81 -12.86
CA TRP A 335 26.04 -6.40 -13.54
C TRP A 335 24.79 -6.58 -12.67
N ILE A 336 24.66 -7.67 -11.88
CA ILE A 336 23.53 -7.84 -10.95
C ILE A 336 23.63 -6.81 -9.83
N ARG A 337 24.84 -6.45 -9.38
CA ARG A 337 25.01 -5.45 -8.34
C ARG A 337 24.42 -4.11 -8.76
N VAL A 338 24.76 -3.67 -9.97
CA VAL A 338 24.28 -2.40 -10.53
C VAL A 338 22.77 -2.47 -10.75
N ARG A 339 22.28 -3.51 -11.43
CA ARG A 339 20.85 -3.67 -11.71
C ARG A 339 20.00 -3.79 -10.45
N ALA A 340 20.41 -4.57 -9.45
CA ALA A 340 19.66 -4.68 -8.21
C ALA A 340 19.63 -3.35 -7.44
N ARG A 341 20.70 -2.54 -7.45
CA ARG A 341 20.65 -1.17 -6.85
C ARG A 341 19.68 -0.26 -7.59
N TYR A 342 19.73 -0.29 -8.92
CA TYR A 342 18.86 0.49 -9.79
C TYR A 342 17.39 0.11 -9.61
N GLU A 343 17.05 -1.18 -9.73
CA GLU A 343 15.68 -1.67 -9.60
C GLU A 343 15.16 -1.54 -8.17
N ARG A 344 16.01 -1.71 -7.14
CA ARG A 344 15.62 -1.41 -5.76
C ARG A 344 15.20 0.05 -5.60
N ALA A 345 15.97 0.99 -6.14
CA ALA A 345 15.62 2.41 -6.05
C ALA A 345 14.33 2.73 -6.82
N ARG A 346 14.07 2.04 -7.93
CA ARG A 346 12.79 2.13 -8.65
C ARG A 346 11.62 1.55 -7.87
N ALA A 347 11.75 0.36 -7.31
CA ALA A 347 10.72 -0.28 -6.49
C ALA A 347 10.31 0.61 -5.31
N VAL A 348 11.28 1.22 -4.62
CA VAL A 348 11.03 2.25 -3.59
C VAL A 348 10.26 3.44 -4.17
N GLY A 349 10.66 3.93 -5.35
CA GLY A 349 10.01 5.04 -6.04
C GLY A 349 8.55 4.74 -6.40
N HIS A 350 8.27 3.56 -6.97
CA HIS A 350 6.93 3.12 -7.32
C HIS A 350 6.06 2.93 -6.08
N ARG A 351 6.54 2.24 -5.03
CA ARG A 351 5.81 2.11 -3.77
C ARG A 351 5.44 3.46 -3.16
N HIS A 352 6.40 4.40 -3.08
CA HIS A 352 6.11 5.73 -2.53
C HIS A 352 5.21 6.57 -3.44
N ARG A 353 5.28 6.39 -4.77
CA ARG A 353 4.35 7.00 -5.72
C ARG A 353 2.93 6.49 -5.47
N SER A 354 2.74 5.18 -5.38
CA SER A 354 1.44 4.57 -5.06
C SER A 354 0.95 5.01 -3.69
N ALA A 355 1.85 5.18 -2.73
CA ALA A 355 1.54 5.71 -1.40
C ALA A 355 1.36 7.25 -1.33
N THR A 356 1.34 7.96 -2.46
CA THR A 356 1.23 9.45 -2.54
C THR A 356 2.34 10.22 -1.81
N ASN A 357 3.42 9.53 -1.43
CA ASN A 357 4.60 10.08 -0.77
C ASN A 357 5.55 10.71 -1.80
N HIS A 358 5.08 11.73 -2.51
CA HIS A 358 5.72 12.26 -3.71
C HIS A 358 7.19 12.68 -3.51
N ALA A 359 7.53 13.28 -2.37
CA ALA A 359 8.90 13.69 -2.08
C ALA A 359 9.87 12.50 -1.98
N LEU A 360 9.45 11.42 -1.32
CA LEU A 360 10.24 10.19 -1.20
C LEU A 360 10.35 9.47 -2.54
N ALA A 361 9.26 9.44 -3.31
CA ALA A 361 9.24 8.86 -4.65
C ALA A 361 10.21 9.59 -5.60
N VAL A 362 10.17 10.93 -5.64
CA VAL A 362 11.12 11.74 -6.42
C VAL A 362 12.56 11.46 -6.00
N ALA A 363 12.86 11.44 -4.70
CA ALA A 363 14.21 11.17 -4.20
C ALA A 363 14.71 9.76 -4.59
N ALA A 364 13.83 8.77 -4.63
CA ALA A 364 14.14 7.40 -5.03
C ALA A 364 14.39 7.29 -6.53
N PHE A 365 13.57 7.90 -7.37
CA PHE A 365 13.79 7.92 -8.82
C PHE A 365 15.06 8.70 -9.20
N GLU A 366 15.38 9.81 -8.53
CA GLU A 366 16.66 10.52 -8.71
C GLU A 366 17.87 9.66 -8.29
N ARG A 367 17.70 8.80 -7.28
CA ARG A 367 18.73 7.82 -6.92
C ARG A 367 18.92 6.78 -8.03
N ALA A 368 17.84 6.24 -8.58
CA ALA A 368 17.90 5.31 -9.70
C ALA A 368 18.55 5.93 -10.95
N ARG A 369 18.21 7.19 -11.28
CA ARG A 369 18.83 7.95 -12.37
C ARG A 369 20.34 8.06 -12.18
N ARG A 370 20.80 8.50 -11.01
CA ARG A 370 22.24 8.62 -10.70
C ARG A 370 22.98 7.29 -10.81
N ILE A 371 22.39 6.19 -10.32
CA ILE A 371 22.98 4.85 -10.46
C ILE A 371 23.18 4.50 -11.95
N ALA A 372 22.20 4.81 -12.80
CA ALA A 372 22.32 4.55 -14.24
C ALA A 372 23.37 5.45 -14.93
N GLU A 373 23.49 6.71 -14.52
CA GLU A 373 24.51 7.63 -15.04
C GLU A 373 25.93 7.25 -14.62
N GLU A 374 26.11 6.73 -13.41
CA GLU A 374 27.39 6.24 -12.90
C GLU A 374 27.81 4.91 -13.55
N CYS A 375 26.88 4.19 -14.19
CA CYS A 375 27.09 2.84 -14.73
C CYS A 375 26.46 2.67 -16.14
N PRO A 376 26.91 3.43 -17.16
CA PRO A 376 26.25 3.46 -18.48
C PRO A 376 26.40 2.17 -19.30
N ASP A 377 27.36 1.29 -18.96
CA ASP A 377 27.64 0.05 -19.68
C ASP A 377 26.82 -1.16 -19.19
N ASP A 378 25.96 -1.01 -18.17
CA ASP A 378 25.28 -2.10 -17.45
C ASP A 378 23.83 -2.39 -17.91
N ASP A 379 23.45 -1.91 -19.10
CA ASP A 379 22.09 -1.96 -19.67
C ASP A 379 21.00 -1.34 -18.76
N VAL A 380 21.39 -0.48 -17.82
CA VAL A 380 20.48 0.38 -17.05
C VAL A 380 20.41 1.74 -17.73
N THR A 381 19.22 2.34 -17.74
CA THR A 381 18.98 3.57 -18.50
C THR A 381 18.49 4.70 -17.61
N PRO A 382 19.10 5.90 -17.66
CA PRO A 382 18.68 7.03 -16.82
C PRO A 382 17.36 7.68 -17.25
N TRP A 383 16.89 7.48 -18.49
CA TRP A 383 15.67 8.11 -18.99
C TRP A 383 14.40 7.61 -18.27
N ASP A 384 14.35 6.34 -17.90
CA ASP A 384 13.14 5.71 -17.32
C ASP A 384 12.84 6.23 -15.89
N PRO A 385 13.83 6.32 -14.97
CA PRO A 385 13.62 7.00 -13.69
C PRO A 385 13.40 8.50 -13.84
N LEU A 386 14.04 9.17 -14.82
CA LEU A 386 13.80 10.60 -15.08
C LEU A 386 12.33 10.84 -15.46
N TYR A 387 11.81 10.03 -16.37
CA TYR A 387 10.39 10.06 -16.75
C TYR A 387 9.46 9.86 -15.55
N SER A 388 9.68 8.79 -14.77
CA SER A 388 8.88 8.51 -13.57
C SER A 388 8.93 9.65 -12.54
N ARG A 389 10.14 10.21 -12.32
CA ARG A 389 10.36 11.38 -11.47
C ARG A 389 9.57 12.60 -11.95
N THR A 390 9.55 12.87 -13.25
CA THR A 390 8.83 14.01 -13.84
C THR A 390 7.33 13.90 -13.61
N VAL A 391 6.75 12.72 -13.84
CA VAL A 391 5.32 12.45 -13.60
C VAL A 391 4.96 12.71 -12.13
N VAL A 392 5.76 12.16 -11.20
CA VAL A 392 5.52 12.29 -9.75
C VAL A 392 5.72 13.74 -9.28
N ALA A 393 6.77 14.41 -9.73
CA ALA A 393 7.03 15.80 -9.34
C ALA A 393 5.93 16.75 -9.84
N SER A 394 5.39 16.52 -11.05
CA SER A 394 4.25 17.28 -11.56
C SER A 394 2.99 17.02 -10.74
N ASN A 395 2.71 15.76 -10.38
CA ASN A 395 1.58 15.42 -9.50
C ASN A 395 1.71 16.09 -8.13
N ALA A 396 2.91 16.11 -7.54
CA ALA A 396 3.17 16.78 -6.26
C ALA A 396 2.84 18.27 -6.30
N ARG A 397 3.28 18.97 -7.35
CA ARG A 397 2.99 20.39 -7.55
C ARG A 397 1.51 20.64 -7.76
N SER A 398 0.87 19.80 -8.58
CA SER A 398 -0.56 19.91 -8.85
C SER A 398 -1.41 19.65 -7.63
N ALA A 399 -1.03 18.70 -6.77
CA ALA A 399 -1.74 18.41 -5.52
C ALA A 399 -1.63 19.60 -4.54
N ALA A 400 -0.49 20.27 -4.51
CA ALA A 400 -0.30 21.52 -3.76
C ALA A 400 -1.03 22.75 -4.39
N GLY A 401 -1.78 22.58 -5.48
CA GLY A 401 -2.47 23.65 -6.20
C GLY A 401 -1.58 24.52 -7.10
N ASP A 402 -0.28 24.21 -7.21
CA ASP A 402 0.68 24.94 -8.05
C ASP A 402 0.73 24.32 -9.46
N HIS A 403 -0.35 24.49 -10.21
CA HIS A 403 -0.49 23.92 -11.55
C HIS A 403 0.48 24.52 -12.57
N ALA A 404 0.94 25.76 -12.35
CA ALA A 404 1.96 26.40 -13.20
C ALA A 404 3.32 25.71 -13.03
N ALA A 405 3.79 25.56 -11.78
CA ALA A 405 5.02 24.80 -11.55
C ALA A 405 4.89 23.32 -11.97
N ALA A 406 3.68 22.75 -11.92
CA ALA A 406 3.43 21.40 -12.44
C ALA A 406 3.62 21.30 -13.96
N VAL A 407 3.29 22.35 -14.72
CA VAL A 407 3.56 22.45 -16.17
C VAL A 407 5.06 22.62 -16.41
N ASP A 408 5.71 23.54 -15.69
CA ASP A 408 7.16 23.79 -15.84
C ASP A 408 7.97 22.50 -15.60
N VAL A 409 7.62 21.72 -14.57
CA VAL A 409 8.26 20.41 -14.30
C VAL A 409 8.12 19.45 -15.48
N ILE A 410 6.98 19.44 -16.17
CA ILE A 410 6.76 18.58 -17.33
C ILE A 410 7.57 19.07 -18.53
N GLU A 411 7.62 20.37 -18.78
CA GLU A 411 8.40 20.96 -19.87
C GLU A 411 9.89 20.72 -19.66
N ASP A 412 10.43 21.02 -18.48
CA ASP A 412 11.81 20.70 -18.10
C ASP A 412 12.12 19.21 -18.26
N GLY A 413 11.16 18.35 -17.88
CA GLY A 413 11.30 16.91 -18.00
C GLY A 413 11.29 16.41 -19.44
N LEU A 414 10.48 17.01 -20.31
CA LEU A 414 10.47 16.71 -21.75
C LEU A 414 11.79 17.14 -22.40
N ASP A 415 12.27 18.34 -22.09
CA ASP A 415 13.54 18.85 -22.60
C ASP A 415 14.71 17.96 -22.14
N ALA A 416 14.74 17.57 -20.87
CA ALA A 416 15.78 16.68 -20.34
C ALA A 416 15.72 15.26 -20.94
N LEU A 417 14.53 14.78 -21.34
CA LEU A 417 14.38 13.47 -21.98
C LEU A 417 14.91 13.46 -23.43
N ASP A 418 14.95 14.61 -24.11
CA ASP A 418 15.50 14.72 -25.47
C ASP A 418 17.02 14.52 -25.52
N ASP A 419 17.72 14.64 -24.39
CA ASP A 419 19.16 14.34 -24.27
C ASP A 419 19.45 12.82 -24.23
N TYR A 420 18.43 11.97 -24.08
CA TYR A 420 18.59 10.52 -23.96
C TYR A 420 18.13 9.75 -25.20
N ALA A 421 18.85 8.67 -25.50
CA ALA A 421 18.44 7.68 -26.49
C ALA A 421 17.34 6.76 -25.91
N ILE A 422 16.10 7.22 -25.96
CA ILE A 422 14.92 6.41 -25.59
C ILE A 422 14.61 5.45 -26.75
N PRO A 423 14.33 4.16 -26.49
CA PRO A 423 13.90 3.23 -27.54
C PRO A 423 12.70 3.77 -28.31
N ASP A 424 12.72 3.70 -29.65
CA ASP A 424 11.67 4.26 -30.53
C ASP A 424 10.27 3.81 -30.12
N ALA A 425 10.12 2.54 -29.73
CA ALA A 425 8.85 1.97 -29.27
C ALA A 425 8.27 2.64 -28.01
N ARG A 426 9.08 3.37 -27.25
CA ARG A 426 8.70 4.06 -26.00
C ARG A 426 8.78 5.58 -26.09
N ALA A 427 9.59 6.12 -26.99
CA ALA A 427 9.82 7.56 -27.10
C ALA A 427 8.52 8.33 -27.36
N ASP A 428 7.68 7.83 -28.27
CA ASP A 428 6.39 8.46 -28.57
C ASP A 428 5.43 8.35 -27.39
N GLU A 429 5.29 7.17 -26.80
CA GLU A 429 4.42 6.93 -25.65
C GLU A 429 4.75 7.87 -24.47
N VAL A 430 6.03 7.96 -24.09
CA VAL A 430 6.50 8.83 -22.99
C VAL A 430 6.18 10.29 -23.27
N ARG A 431 6.50 10.77 -24.48
CA ARG A 431 6.22 12.17 -24.88
C ARG A 431 4.73 12.45 -24.91
N HIS A 432 3.92 11.53 -25.45
CA HIS A 432 2.47 11.68 -25.49
C HIS A 432 1.87 11.65 -24.09
N HIS A 433 2.30 10.76 -23.19
CA HIS A 433 1.83 10.75 -21.80
C HIS A 433 2.13 12.08 -21.08
N LEU A 434 3.38 12.57 -21.14
CA LEU A 434 3.75 13.84 -20.50
C LEU A 434 3.00 15.04 -21.11
N ARG A 435 2.83 15.10 -22.43
CA ARG A 435 2.03 16.15 -23.08
C ARG A 435 0.55 16.09 -22.70
N GLY A 436 -0.01 14.89 -22.57
CA GLY A 436 -1.35 14.68 -22.04
C GLY A 436 -1.49 15.24 -20.62
N GLN A 437 -0.55 14.90 -19.74
CA GLN A 437 -0.53 15.39 -18.37
C GLN A 437 -0.38 16.92 -18.32
N ARG A 438 0.47 17.50 -19.16
CA ARG A 438 0.64 18.95 -19.30
C ARG A 438 -0.68 19.63 -19.65
N HIS A 439 -1.41 19.08 -20.61
CA HIS A 439 -2.71 19.62 -21.00
C HIS A 439 -3.78 19.48 -19.91
N GLU A 440 -3.78 18.41 -19.11
CA GLU A 440 -4.62 18.35 -17.91
C GLU A 440 -4.28 19.46 -16.89
N ARG A 441 -3.00 19.83 -16.73
CA ARG A 441 -2.61 20.95 -15.85
C ARG A 441 -2.98 22.31 -16.43
N LEU A 442 -2.83 22.51 -17.74
CA LEU A 442 -3.25 23.73 -18.42
C LEU A 442 -4.77 23.92 -18.36
N ALA A 443 -5.56 22.85 -18.43
CA ALA A 443 -7.00 22.90 -18.22
C ALA A 443 -7.38 23.45 -16.82
N LEU A 444 -6.57 23.17 -15.80
CA LEU A 444 -6.77 23.70 -14.44
C LEU A 444 -6.36 25.18 -14.30
N LEU A 445 -5.47 25.67 -15.16
CA LEU A 445 -5.02 27.08 -15.21
C LEU A 445 -5.90 27.96 -16.11
N ALA A 446 -6.68 27.37 -17.01
CA ALA A 446 -7.52 28.09 -17.96
C ALA A 446 -8.47 29.06 -17.24
N ARG A 447 -8.47 30.33 -17.69
CA ARG A 447 -9.20 31.42 -17.02
C ARG A 447 -10.69 31.40 -17.33
N ARG A 448 -11.50 31.88 -16.38
CA ARG A 448 -12.96 32.01 -16.48
C ARG A 448 -13.45 32.82 -17.69
N GLU A 449 -12.64 33.73 -18.20
CA GLU A 449 -12.98 34.63 -19.31
C GLU A 449 -12.69 34.01 -20.69
N GLU A 450 -11.97 32.90 -20.74
CA GLU A 450 -11.59 32.20 -21.97
C GLU A 450 -12.57 31.06 -22.25
N ALA A 451 -13.68 31.40 -22.93
CA ALA A 451 -14.71 30.43 -23.27
C ALA A 451 -14.13 29.25 -24.08
N GLY A 452 -14.34 28.02 -23.59
CA GLY A 452 -13.89 26.79 -24.26
C GLY A 452 -12.42 26.41 -24.05
N ALA A 453 -11.65 27.15 -23.26
CA ALA A 453 -10.22 26.89 -23.05
C ALA A 453 -9.97 25.60 -22.24
N VAL A 454 -10.80 25.33 -21.23
CA VAL A 454 -10.73 24.09 -20.43
C VAL A 454 -10.97 22.89 -21.34
N GLU A 455 -12.04 22.92 -22.13
CA GLU A 455 -12.46 21.86 -23.04
C GLU A 455 -11.41 21.62 -24.13
N THR A 456 -10.82 22.68 -24.67
CA THR A 456 -9.73 22.60 -25.66
C THR A 456 -8.52 21.84 -25.09
N HIS A 457 -8.13 22.14 -23.86
CA HIS A 457 -7.02 21.45 -23.22
C HIS A 457 -7.36 20.00 -22.86
N LEU A 458 -8.58 19.72 -22.40
CA LEU A 458 -9.02 18.34 -22.14
C LEU A 458 -9.12 17.52 -23.43
N ASP A 459 -9.56 18.11 -24.55
CA ASP A 459 -9.56 17.46 -25.86
C ASP A 459 -8.13 17.13 -26.32
N ALA A 460 -7.19 18.06 -26.18
CA ALA A 460 -5.78 17.79 -26.48
C ALA A 460 -5.18 16.71 -25.56
N ALA A 461 -5.48 16.73 -24.26
CA ALA A 461 -5.03 15.70 -23.33
C ALA A 461 -5.56 14.31 -23.73
N ARG A 462 -6.82 14.23 -24.16
CA ARG A 462 -7.46 13.01 -24.65
C ARG A 462 -6.76 12.45 -25.89
N GLU A 463 -6.46 13.29 -26.87
CA GLU A 463 -5.73 12.90 -28.09
C GLU A 463 -4.33 12.36 -27.77
N HIS A 464 -3.62 13.00 -26.84
CA HIS A 464 -2.32 12.55 -26.39
C HIS A 464 -2.38 11.20 -25.67
N TYR A 465 -3.35 10.97 -24.77
CA TYR A 465 -3.51 9.67 -24.11
C TYR A 465 -3.95 8.57 -25.06
N GLU A 466 -4.77 8.89 -26.08
CA GLU A 466 -5.11 7.95 -27.14
C GLU A 466 -3.87 7.54 -27.95
N ALA A 467 -3.03 8.50 -28.34
CA ALA A 467 -1.77 8.21 -29.04
C ALA A 467 -0.77 7.40 -28.19
N ALA A 468 -0.81 7.55 -26.86
CA ALA A 468 -0.01 6.74 -25.93
C ALA A 468 -0.64 5.37 -25.61
N GLY A 469 -1.83 5.04 -26.12
CA GLY A 469 -2.53 3.79 -25.81
C GLY A 469 -3.07 3.70 -24.37
N LEU A 470 -3.24 4.83 -23.68
CA LEU A 470 -3.66 4.90 -22.28
C LEU A 470 -5.18 5.07 -22.15
N GLU A 471 -5.94 4.00 -22.39
CA GLU A 471 -7.40 4.00 -22.46
C GLU A 471 -8.08 4.55 -21.19
N ARG A 472 -7.63 4.11 -20.00
CA ARG A 472 -8.16 4.59 -18.71
C ARG A 472 -7.97 6.11 -18.54
N SER A 473 -6.79 6.63 -18.90
CA SER A 473 -6.50 8.07 -18.82
C SER A 473 -7.35 8.86 -19.82
N ARG A 474 -7.55 8.32 -21.03
CA ARG A 474 -8.43 8.89 -22.07
C ARG A 474 -9.88 9.00 -21.58
N GLU A 475 -10.42 7.93 -21.01
CA GLU A 475 -11.80 7.87 -20.49
C GLU A 475 -11.99 8.83 -19.31
N ARG A 476 -11.04 8.87 -18.37
CA ARG A 476 -11.03 9.82 -17.25
C ARG A 476 -11.08 11.27 -17.73
N VAL A 477 -10.26 11.62 -18.72
CA VAL A 477 -10.25 12.98 -19.29
C VAL A 477 -11.54 13.29 -20.04
N ALA A 478 -12.12 12.31 -20.73
CA ALA A 478 -13.43 12.48 -21.37
C ALA A 478 -14.53 12.78 -20.35
N ALA A 479 -14.57 12.06 -19.22
CA ALA A 479 -15.50 12.35 -18.14
C ALA A 479 -15.30 13.77 -17.56
N LYS A 480 -14.06 14.17 -17.28
CA LYS A 480 -13.74 15.55 -16.82
C LYS A 480 -14.20 16.62 -17.81
N ARG A 481 -14.12 16.33 -19.10
CA ARG A 481 -14.57 17.24 -20.17
C ARG A 481 -16.09 17.34 -20.19
N ASP A 482 -16.78 16.22 -20.07
CA ASP A 482 -18.24 16.18 -20.00
C ASP A 482 -18.75 16.90 -18.75
N ASP A 483 -18.08 16.74 -17.61
CA ASP A 483 -18.36 17.51 -16.40
C ASP A 483 -18.16 19.01 -16.65
N ALA A 484 -17.02 19.42 -17.21
CA ALA A 484 -16.74 20.82 -17.51
C ALA A 484 -17.78 21.45 -18.46
N ALA A 485 -18.25 20.69 -19.46
CA ALA A 485 -19.28 21.14 -20.40
C ALA A 485 -20.67 21.28 -19.78
N ASN A 486 -20.97 20.47 -18.76
CA ASN A 486 -22.28 20.41 -18.11
C ASN A 486 -22.37 21.22 -16.81
N GLU A 487 -21.28 21.87 -16.40
CA GLU A 487 -21.25 22.62 -15.15
C GLU A 487 -22.01 23.92 -15.19
N ASP A 488 -22.72 24.19 -14.11
CA ASP A 488 -23.45 25.43 -13.91
C ASP A 488 -22.53 26.59 -13.50
N ALA A 489 -23.03 27.82 -13.62
CA ALA A 489 -22.25 29.03 -13.33
C ALA A 489 -21.69 29.08 -11.89
N THR A 490 -22.41 28.49 -10.92
CA THR A 490 -22.03 28.40 -9.50
C THR A 490 -20.87 27.42 -9.27
N ASP A 491 -20.86 26.29 -9.97
CA ASP A 491 -19.80 25.29 -9.85
C ASP A 491 -18.54 25.72 -10.60
N ARG A 492 -18.71 26.40 -11.75
CA ARG A 492 -17.62 27.13 -12.42
C ARG A 492 -16.98 28.19 -11.52
N GLU A 493 -17.79 28.92 -10.75
CA GLU A 493 -17.29 29.90 -9.78
C GLU A 493 -16.54 29.23 -8.62
N ARG A 494 -17.05 28.12 -8.06
CA ARG A 494 -16.35 27.34 -7.03
C ARG A 494 -15.00 26.79 -7.52
N ARG A 495 -14.92 26.26 -8.74
CA ARG A 495 -13.65 25.77 -9.31
C ARG A 495 -12.66 26.92 -9.53
N ALA A 496 -13.11 28.05 -10.08
CA ALA A 496 -12.25 29.23 -10.27
C ALA A 496 -11.72 29.78 -8.93
N THR A 497 -12.51 29.66 -7.85
CA THR A 497 -12.08 30.05 -6.50
C THR A 497 -11.10 29.05 -5.89
N ARG A 498 -11.21 27.75 -6.19
CA ARG A 498 -10.19 26.73 -5.82
C ARG A 498 -8.89 26.88 -6.60
N ALA A 499 -8.96 27.24 -7.88
CA ALA A 499 -7.78 27.53 -8.71
C ALA A 499 -7.01 28.79 -8.26
N THR A 500 -7.62 29.64 -7.43
CA THR A 500 -7.04 30.91 -6.94
C THR A 500 -6.85 30.95 -5.41
N GLY A 501 -7.38 29.97 -4.67
CA GLY A 501 -7.40 29.94 -3.21
C GLY A 501 -6.95 28.59 -2.67
N GLY A 502 -5.73 28.53 -2.15
CA GLY A 502 -5.24 27.38 -1.40
C GLY A 502 -6.08 27.17 -0.13
N VAL A 503 -6.72 26.01 -0.01
CA VAL A 503 -7.30 25.55 1.26
C VAL A 503 -7.25 24.02 1.33
N GLY A 504 -6.20 23.51 1.96
CA GLY A 504 -6.29 22.44 2.96
C GLY A 504 -5.69 23.00 4.26
N PRO A 505 -6.04 22.48 5.45
CA PRO A 505 -5.37 22.91 6.68
C PRO A 505 -3.86 22.72 6.50
N ALA A 506 -3.10 23.81 6.62
CA ALA A 506 -1.65 23.72 6.58
C ALA A 506 -1.19 22.76 7.70
N PRO A 507 -0.35 21.76 7.39
CA PRO A 507 0.26 20.95 8.44
C PRO A 507 0.96 21.89 9.40
N ARG A 508 0.69 21.73 10.70
CA ARG A 508 1.34 22.54 11.73
C ARG A 508 2.86 22.40 11.58
N PRO A 509 3.62 23.51 11.58
CA PRO A 509 5.07 23.42 11.56
C PRO A 509 5.57 22.64 12.79
N PRO A 510 6.64 21.83 12.66
CA PRO A 510 7.24 21.16 13.80
C PRO A 510 7.73 22.21 14.81
N SER A 511 7.44 22.01 16.10
CA SER A 511 7.99 22.85 17.17
C SER A 511 9.48 22.56 17.38
N ASP A 512 10.26 23.61 17.66
CA ASP A 512 11.73 23.62 17.75
C ASP A 512 12.36 22.80 18.91
N ASP A 513 11.60 22.04 19.69
CA ASP A 513 12.15 21.19 20.77
C ASP A 513 12.20 19.71 20.35
N THR A 514 13.39 19.30 19.93
CA THR A 514 13.81 18.03 19.30
C THR A 514 13.58 16.75 20.10
N GLY A 515 12.94 15.76 19.45
CA GLY A 515 13.31 14.34 19.51
C GLY A 515 14.17 13.95 18.28
N PRO A 516 14.62 12.68 18.13
CA PRO A 516 15.36 12.24 16.94
C PRO A 516 14.60 12.61 15.66
N SER A 517 15.33 12.96 14.61
CA SER A 517 14.71 13.41 13.36
C SER A 517 13.91 12.27 12.72
N LEU A 518 12.87 12.58 11.95
CA LEU A 518 12.09 11.58 11.21
C LEU A 518 12.93 10.76 10.21
N ALA A 519 14.16 11.17 9.92
CA ALA A 519 15.13 10.38 9.15
C ALA A 519 15.74 9.21 9.94
N ASP A 520 15.56 9.17 11.27
CA ASP A 520 16.19 8.21 12.18
C ASP A 520 15.27 7.03 12.54
N ILE A 521 13.99 7.04 12.13
CA ILE A 521 13.00 5.99 12.43
C ILE A 521 12.09 5.73 11.20
N PRO A 522 12.55 4.95 10.21
CA PRO A 522 11.83 4.71 8.95
C PRO A 522 10.42 4.13 9.12
N ASP A 523 10.17 3.37 10.19
CA ASP A 523 8.90 2.67 10.44
C ASP A 523 7.78 3.58 10.96
N LEU A 524 8.11 4.72 11.56
CA LEU A 524 7.14 5.68 12.08
C LEU A 524 6.72 6.72 11.02
N HIS A 525 7.55 6.91 9.99
CA HIS A 525 7.34 7.89 8.93
C HIS A 525 6.09 7.57 8.09
N ASP A 526 5.94 6.32 7.65
CA ASP A 526 4.81 5.90 6.79
C ASP A 526 3.45 5.85 7.54
N PHE A 527 3.47 5.81 8.89
CA PHE A 527 2.26 5.82 9.72
C PHE A 527 1.77 7.25 10.03
N LEU A 528 2.65 8.24 9.95
CA LEU A 528 2.38 9.63 10.35
C LEU A 528 2.26 10.62 9.18
N THR A 529 2.61 10.23 7.95
CA THR A 529 2.34 11.03 6.76
C THR A 529 0.89 10.81 6.31
N GLU A 530 0.05 11.82 6.55
CA GLU A 530 -1.29 11.91 5.95
C GLU A 530 -1.15 11.86 4.41
N SER A 531 -1.93 10.98 3.76
CA SER A 531 -2.11 11.05 2.32
C SER A 531 -2.86 12.33 1.98
N ASP A 532 -2.41 13.02 0.94
CA ASP A 532 -3.13 14.17 0.41
C ASP A 532 -4.43 13.67 -0.24
N PRO A 533 -5.62 14.02 0.29
CA PRO A 533 -6.92 13.55 -0.22
C PRO A 533 -7.27 14.13 -1.59
N THR A 534 -6.44 15.03 -2.14
CA THR A 534 -6.59 15.62 -3.48
C THR A 534 -5.61 15.08 -4.51
N ALA A 535 -4.69 14.20 -4.10
CA ALA A 535 -3.74 13.57 -5.01
C ALA A 535 -4.49 12.64 -5.98
N VAL A 536 -4.36 12.91 -7.28
CA VAL A 536 -4.95 12.09 -8.33
C VAL A 536 -3.95 10.99 -8.68
N GLY A 537 -4.30 9.72 -8.42
CA GLY A 537 -3.53 8.58 -8.90
C GLY A 537 -3.27 8.69 -10.42
N SER A 538 -2.00 8.55 -10.83
CA SER A 538 -1.67 8.35 -12.24
C SER A 538 -1.50 6.86 -12.50
N ALA A 539 -2.15 6.34 -13.54
CA ALA A 539 -1.92 4.99 -14.02
C ALA A 539 -0.42 4.75 -14.23
N ASP A 540 0.06 3.56 -13.87
CA ASP A 540 1.43 3.17 -14.15
C ASP A 540 1.63 3.10 -15.68
N PRO A 541 2.59 3.83 -16.27
CA PRO A 541 2.75 3.88 -17.72
C PRO A 541 3.31 2.60 -18.36
N GLY A 542 3.29 1.47 -17.66
CA GLY A 542 3.70 0.19 -18.22
C GLY A 542 5.21 0.08 -18.49
N VAL A 543 5.65 -1.17 -18.46
CA VAL A 543 7.05 -1.61 -18.49
C VAL A 543 7.65 -1.65 -19.90
N VAL A 544 8.96 -1.45 -19.96
CA VAL A 544 9.85 -1.73 -21.08
C VAL A 544 10.19 -3.22 -21.17
N ASP A 545 9.90 -3.87 -22.30
CA ASP A 545 10.51 -5.16 -22.65
C ASP A 545 12.02 -4.95 -22.89
N ARG A 546 12.84 -5.19 -21.87
CA ARG A 546 14.30 -5.20 -22.01
C ARG A 546 14.74 -6.62 -22.29
N ARG A 547 15.18 -6.92 -23.51
CA ARG A 547 15.94 -8.16 -23.79
C ARG A 547 17.30 -8.04 -23.11
N PRO A 548 17.63 -8.85 -22.08
CA PRO A 548 18.99 -8.89 -21.58
C PRO A 548 19.89 -9.57 -22.61
N ARG A 549 21.14 -9.12 -22.68
CA ARG A 549 22.20 -9.81 -23.40
C ARG A 549 22.41 -11.20 -22.79
N ASP A 550 22.64 -12.19 -23.65
CA ASP A 550 23.13 -13.51 -23.21
C ASP A 550 24.37 -13.30 -22.32
N PRO A 551 24.42 -13.91 -21.12
CA PRO A 551 25.66 -13.95 -20.36
C PRO A 551 26.67 -14.73 -21.21
N GLY A 552 27.71 -14.03 -21.67
CA GLY A 552 28.82 -14.64 -22.38
C GLY A 552 29.39 -15.83 -21.60
N PRO A 553 29.98 -16.82 -22.28
CA PRO A 553 30.42 -18.06 -21.63
C PRO A 553 31.49 -17.77 -20.58
N TYR A 554 31.18 -18.08 -19.32
CA TYR A 554 32.12 -18.22 -18.21
C TYR A 554 32.18 -19.68 -17.74
#